data_AF-A0A7V1FV24-F1
#
_entry.id   AF-A0A7V1FV24-F1
#
_cell.length_a   1.000
_cell.length_b   1.000
_cell.length_c   1.000
_cell.angle_alpha   90.00
_cell.angle_beta   90.00
_cell.angle_gamma   90.00
#
_symmetry.space_group_name_H-M   'P 1'
#
loop_
_entity.id
_entity.type
_entity.pdbx_description
1 polymer ?
#
loop_
_entity_poly.entity_id
_entity_poly.type
_entity_poly.pdbx_seq_one_letter_code
_entity_poly.pdbx_strand_id
1 'polypeptide(L)' 'FSCGNYPKCKFATWYKPVARKCPDCGSCILVEKRTKKEEAIMCPNKECSYKEEMQSVDTAESS' A
#
# COMPACT_ATOMS: atom_id res chain seq x y z
N PHE A 1 37.23 1.60 -7.13
CA PHE A 1 36.53 1.29 -8.38
C PHE A 1 35.09 1.75 -8.21
N SER A 2 34.77 2.96 -8.69
CA SER A 2 33.43 3.54 -8.61
C SER A 2 32.80 3.43 -9.99
N CYS A 3 31.84 2.53 -10.17
CA CYS A 3 30.93 2.47 -11.33
C CYS A 3 29.79 1.49 -10.99
N GLY A 4 28.50 1.79 -11.09
CA GLY A 4 27.82 3.01 -11.55
C GLY A 4 26.30 2.85 -11.39
N ASN A 5 25.59 3.94 -11.07
CA ASN A 5 24.13 4.08 -10.89
C ASN A 5 23.47 3.79 -9.52
N TYR A 6 24.16 4.05 -8.41
CA TYR A 6 23.53 4.45 -7.15
C TYR A 6 23.77 5.96 -6.99
N PRO A 7 22.73 6.82 -6.89
CA PRO A 7 21.62 6.72 -5.93
C PRO A 7 20.25 6.46 -6.58
N LYS A 8 20.20 5.86 -7.77
CA LYS A 8 18.95 5.57 -8.50
C LYS A 8 18.27 4.26 -8.07
N CYS A 9 18.52 3.75 -6.87
CA CYS A 9 17.52 2.95 -6.15
C CYS A 9 16.47 3.94 -5.61
N LYS A 10 15.79 4.66 -6.51
CA LYS A 10 14.39 4.37 -6.85
C LYS A 10 13.65 4.00 -5.58
N PHE A 11 13.14 5.03 -4.91
CA PHE A 11 11.91 5.00 -4.11
C PHE A 11 11.47 3.57 -3.83
N ALA A 12 12.20 2.88 -2.95
CA ALA A 12 11.68 1.68 -2.33
C ALA A 12 10.66 2.21 -1.34
N THR A 13 9.53 2.71 -1.85
CA THR A 13 8.33 2.71 -1.06
C THR A 13 8.17 1.24 -0.73
N TRP A 14 8.39 0.89 0.53
CA TRP A 14 8.28 -0.47 1.04
C TRP A 14 6.91 -1.09 0.72
N TYR A 15 5.98 -0.23 0.30
CA TYR A 15 4.61 -0.50 -0.11
C TYR A 15 4.45 -0.40 -1.63
N LYS A 16 3.68 -1.32 -2.20
CA LYS A 16 3.42 -1.38 -3.65
C LYS A 16 2.33 -0.38 -4.04
N PRO A 17 2.49 0.43 -5.11
CA PRO A 17 1.41 1.28 -5.59
C PRO A 17 0.28 0.44 -6.19
N VAL A 18 -0.96 0.80 -5.86
CA VAL A 18 -2.19 0.15 -6.30
C VAL A 18 -2.95 1.15 -7.16
N ALA A 19 -3.33 0.73 -8.37
CA ALA A 19 -4.14 1.51 -9.32
C ALA A 19 -5.60 1.64 -8.85
N ARG A 20 -5.81 2.18 -7.66
CA ARG A 20 -7.09 2.40 -6.99
C ARG A 20 -7.17 3.84 -6.54
N LYS A 21 -8.36 4.42 -6.65
CA LYS A 21 -8.65 5.75 -6.13
C LYS A 21 -8.99 5.70 -4.64
N CYS A 22 -8.47 6.63 -3.87
CA CYS A 22 -8.83 6.78 -2.46
C CYS A 22 -10.26 7.32 -2.36
N PRO A 23 -11.19 6.66 -1.63
CA PRO A 23 -12.56 7.16 -1.45
C PRO A 23 -12.65 8.34 -0.47
N ASP A 24 -11.63 8.53 0.37
CA ASP A 24 -11.61 9.52 1.45
C ASP A 24 -11.13 10.90 0.96
N CYS A 25 -10.00 10.94 0.23
CA CYS A 25 -9.44 12.18 -0.31
C CYS A 25 -9.46 12.28 -1.85
N GLY A 26 -9.80 11.21 -2.57
CA GLY A 26 -9.82 11.19 -4.03
C GLY A 26 -8.46 10.95 -4.72
N SER A 27 -7.40 10.60 -3.98
CA SER A 27 -6.07 10.29 -4.55
C SER A 27 -6.15 9.27 -5.68
N CYS A 28 -5.37 9.47 -6.76
CA CYS A 28 -5.38 8.61 -7.94
C CYS A 28 -4.75 7.22 -7.74
N ILE A 29 -3.93 7.07 -6.69
CA ILE A 29 -3.18 5.85 -6.40
C ILE A 29 -3.24 5.58 -4.89
N LEU A 30 -3.31 4.31 -4.51
CA LEU A 30 -3.16 3.85 -3.14
C LEU A 30 -1.85 3.08 -3.00
N VAL A 31 -1.47 2.69 -1.78
CA VAL A 31 -0.30 1.84 -1.54
C VAL A 31 -0.67 0.63 -0.69
N GLU A 32 -0.23 -0.54 -1.12
CA GLU A 32 -0.41 -1.82 -0.43
C GLU A 32 0.79 -2.09 0.49
N LYS A 33 0.48 -2.25 1.77
CA LYS A 33 1.37 -2.74 2.81
C LYS A 33 1.18 -4.24 2.99
N ARG A 34 2.12 -5.00 2.46
CA ARG A 34 2.21 -6.45 2.65
C ARG A 34 3.26 -6.77 3.69
N THR A 35 2.83 -7.38 4.79
CA THR A 35 3.73 -7.86 5.84
C THR A 35 3.59 -9.37 5.99
N LYS A 36 4.50 -10.00 6.75
CA LYS A 36 4.45 -11.45 7.01
C LYS A 36 3.21 -11.88 7.81
N LYS A 37 2.51 -10.93 8.46
CA LYS A 37 1.32 -11.18 9.29
C LYS A 37 0.03 -10.79 8.60
N GLU A 38 0.03 -9.72 7.81
CA GLU A 38 -1.19 -9.12 7.27
C GLU A 38 -0.91 -8.27 6.02
N GLU A 39 -1.94 -8.12 5.19
CA GLU A 39 -1.96 -7.27 4.00
C GLU A 39 -3.00 -6.17 4.19
N ALA A 40 -2.61 -4.90 4.03
CA ALA A 40 -3.49 -3.75 4.19
C ALA A 40 -3.19 -2.70 3.11
N ILE A 41 -4.21 -2.01 2.61
CA ILE A 41 -4.05 -0.88 1.69
C ILE A 41 -4.19 0.42 2.48
N MET A 42 -3.35 1.41 2.17
CA MET A 42 -3.41 2.74 2.78
C MET A 42 -3.17 3.83 1.75
N CYS A 43 -3.61 5.04 2.06
CA CYS A 43 -3.36 6.20 1.21
C CYS A 43 -1.91 6.71 1.39
N PRO A 44 -1.19 7.01 0.30
CA PRO A 44 0.13 7.62 0.40
C PRO A 44 0.09 9.11 0.78
N ASN A 45 -1.08 9.75 0.72
CA ASN A 45 -1.24 11.16 1.07
C ASN A 45 -1.18 11.34 2.59
N LYS A 46 -0.28 12.20 3.09
CA LYS A 46 -0.15 12.48 4.54
C LYS A 46 -1.34 13.24 5.13
N GLU A 47 -2.09 13.96 4.30
CA GLU A 47 -3.31 14.65 4.72
C GLU A 47 -4.52 13.70 4.81
N CYS A 48 -4.37 12.45 4.36
CA CYS A 48 -5.42 11.45 4.36
C CYS A 48 -5.02 10.22 5.16
N SER A 49 -5.84 9.85 6.15
CA SER A 49 -5.58 8.71 7.04
C SER A 49 -6.29 7.43 6.60
N TYR A 50 -6.69 7.34 5.33
CA TYR A 50 -7.40 6.16 4.81
C TYR A 50 -6.53 4.90 4.86
N LYS A 51 -7.07 3.84 5.48
CA LYS A 51 -6.48 2.51 5.57
C LYS A 51 -7.58 1.45 5.56
N GLU A 52 -7.44 0.42 4.73
CA GLU A 52 -8.30 -0.75 4.67
C GLU A 52 -7.47 -2.03 4.86
N GLU A 53 -7.99 -2.98 5.62
CA GLU A 53 -7.36 -4.30 5.77
C GLU A 53 -7.90 -5.21 4.65
N MET A 54 -7.02 -5.83 3.86
CA MET A 54 -7.45 -6.82 2.87
C MET A 54 -7.74 -8.13 3.59
N GLN A 55 -8.86 -8.18 4.30
CA GLN A 55 -9.32 -9.40 4.93
C GLN A 55 -9.78 -10.36 3.83
N SER A 56 -9.03 -11.45 3.66
CA SER A 56 -9.57 -12.68 3.09
C SER A 56 -10.76 -13.07 3.95
N VAL A 57 -11.95 -12.91 3.37
CA VAL A 57 -13.23 -13.32 3.92
C VAL A 57 -13.14 -14.76 4.45
N ASP A 58 -12.85 -14.91 5.74
CA ASP A 58 -13.22 -16.11 6.45
C ASP A 58 -14.69 -15.93 6.78
N THR A 59 -15.53 -16.37 5.84
CA THR A 59 -16.96 -16.55 6.05
C THR A 59 -17.13 -17.59 7.15
N ALA A 60 -17.11 -17.15 8.39
CA ALA A 60 -17.68 -17.87 9.53
C ALA A 60 -18.92 -17.13 10.03
N GLU A 61 -19.78 -16.70 9.09
CA GLU A 61 -21.21 -16.82 9.33
C GLU A 61 -21.54 -18.32 9.23
N SER A 62 -21.50 -19.00 10.37
CA SER A 62 -22.12 -20.31 10.53
C SER A 62 -22.97 -20.26 11.79
N SER A 63 -24.20 -19.81 11.58
CA SER A 63 -25.46 -20.11 12.31
C SER A 63 -25.49 -20.07 13.84
#